data_AF-A0AA88N1D5-F1
#
_entry.id   AF-A0AA88N1D5-F1
#
_cell.length_a   1.000
_cell.length_b   1.000
_cell.length_c   1.000
_cell.angle_alpha   90.00
_cell.angle_beta   90.00
_cell.angle_gamma   90.00
#
_symmetry.space_group_name_H-M   'P 1'
#
loop_
_entity.id
_entity.type
_entity.pdbx_description
1 polymer ?
#
loop_
_entity_poly.entity_id
_entity_poly.type
_entity_poly.pdbx_seq_one_letter_code
_entity_poly.pdbx_strand_id
1 'polypeptide(L)'
;MRLNKLCLSRYCVLALVTVVIVTWTISFRSSEETSSSTAAAGSMTDQTLDYFLNKGALKDHNAADVQWYHAANSKDKITEALQDSSQMIEADVLLRGRDPREPIMAHPPDNDSDITLRDWLAMVVNSEKGIKLDFKSLEAVGESMALLDKVRDQLKGPVWINADILPGPGGMATPLDAQAFLQTVAMKAEGDVLSLGWTTGWSPNTDNPGYSWEMVQQMEAVCKNLTQPVTFPVRAALLPQSFVQFQWLLQQSDRYTLTIWTGQSDVLNVENLLHYRQNFSKSRIYYDLLENQMTKFKSLPGYTMSQ
;
A
#
# COMPACT_ATOMS: atom_id res chain seq x y z
N MET A 1 67.98 3.31 50.61
CA MET A 1 66.56 2.96 50.37
C MET A 1 66.32 2.79 48.87
N ARG A 2 66.46 1.57 48.34
CA ARG A 2 66.11 1.23 46.95
C ARG A 2 64.60 1.03 46.89
N LEU A 3 63.83 2.08 46.56
CA LEU A 3 62.44 1.88 46.19
C LEU A 3 62.39 1.09 44.87
N ASN A 4 61.71 -0.04 44.92
CA ASN A 4 61.56 -1.03 43.85
C ASN A 4 61.01 -0.39 42.57
N LYS A 5 61.87 -0.17 41.57
CA LYS A 5 61.48 0.23 40.20
C LYS A 5 60.44 -0.72 39.58
N LEU A 6 60.39 -1.99 40.01
CA LEU A 6 59.34 -2.94 39.62
C LEU A 6 57.95 -2.57 40.14
N CYS A 7 57.85 -1.95 41.32
CA CYS A 7 56.55 -1.56 41.89
C CYS A 7 55.97 -0.37 41.11
N LEU A 8 56.81 0.64 40.85
CA LEU A 8 56.42 1.82 40.06
C LEU A 8 56.01 1.45 38.63
N SER A 9 56.73 0.53 37.99
CA SER A 9 56.40 0.02 36.65
C SER A 9 55.03 -0.68 36.61
N ARG A 10 54.67 -1.46 37.64
CA ARG A 10 53.36 -2.14 37.70
C ARG A 10 52.22 -1.14 37.90
N TYR A 11 52.42 -0.10 38.73
CA TYR A 11 51.43 0.97 38.88
C TYR A 11 51.26 1.79 37.59
N CYS A 12 52.35 2.09 36.88
CA CYS A 12 52.27 2.78 35.58
C CYS A 12 51.54 1.95 34.52
N VAL A 13 51.76 0.63 34.47
CA VAL A 13 51.05 -0.27 33.54
C VAL A 13 49.57 -0.39 33.89
N LEU A 14 49.24 -0.54 35.18
CA LEU A 14 47.85 -0.56 35.64
C LEU A 14 47.12 0.75 35.34
N ALA A 15 47.77 1.90 35.55
CA ALA A 15 47.22 3.21 35.22
C ALA A 15 47.03 3.42 33.71
N LEU A 16 47.94 2.89 32.88
CA LEU A 16 47.80 2.95 31.42
C LEU A 16 46.64 2.06 30.94
N VAL A 17 46.48 0.86 31.50
CA VAL A 17 45.38 -0.05 31.15
C VAL A 17 44.03 0.55 31.55
N THR A 18 43.93 1.17 32.74
CA THR A 18 42.66 1.83 33.13
C THR A 18 42.34 3.03 32.25
N VAL A 19 43.33 3.84 31.87
CA VAL A 19 43.11 4.96 30.93
C VAL A 19 42.68 4.45 29.55
N VAL A 20 43.24 3.35 29.04
CA VAL A 20 42.83 2.75 27.76
C VAL A 20 41.41 2.19 27.84
N ILE A 21 41.03 1.52 28.94
CA ILE A 21 39.66 1.00 29.10
C ILE A 21 38.65 2.14 29.22
N VAL A 22 38.97 3.20 29.97
CA VAL A 22 38.10 4.37 30.13
C VAL A 22 37.96 5.14 28.82
N THR A 23 39.05 5.34 28.07
CA THR A 23 38.97 5.97 26.74
C THR A 23 38.23 5.09 25.74
N TRP A 24 38.42 3.76 25.76
CA TRP A 24 37.69 2.85 24.88
C TRP A 24 36.20 2.79 25.22
N THR A 25 35.81 2.80 26.49
CA THR A 25 34.41 2.86 26.93
C THR A 25 33.76 4.21 26.64
N ILE A 26 34.48 5.33 26.80
CA ILE A 26 34.00 6.66 26.39
C ILE A 26 33.87 6.74 24.87
N SER A 27 34.83 6.22 24.10
CA SER A 27 34.75 6.15 22.64
C SER A 27 33.61 5.24 22.18
N PHE A 28 33.44 4.06 22.79
CA PHE A 28 32.35 3.13 22.48
C PHE A 28 30.97 3.73 22.82
N ARG A 29 30.86 4.43 23.95
CA ARG A 29 29.64 5.14 24.34
C ARG A 29 29.39 6.37 23.49
N SER A 30 30.44 7.06 23.03
CA SER A 30 30.31 8.15 22.05
C SER A 30 29.85 7.63 20.69
N SER A 31 30.26 6.42 20.27
CA SER A 31 29.75 5.79 19.05
C SER A 31 28.29 5.34 19.18
N GLU A 32 27.82 4.95 20.37
CA GLU A 32 26.39 4.72 20.64
C GLU A 32 25.59 6.04 20.75
N GLU A 33 26.17 7.12 21.29
CA GLU A 33 25.50 8.42 21.38
C GLU A 33 25.49 9.20 20.05
N THR A 34 26.43 8.94 19.13
CA THR A 34 26.39 9.49 17.76
C THR A 34 25.49 8.72 16.79
N SER A 35 24.81 7.63 17.20
CA SER A 35 23.70 7.07 16.41
C SER A 35 22.35 7.68 16.76
N SER A 36 22.30 8.69 17.65
CA SER A 36 21.16 9.60 17.79
C SER A 36 21.31 10.78 16.83
N SER A 37 21.06 10.54 15.55
CA SER A 37 20.35 11.54 14.75
C SER A 37 18.99 10.96 14.44
N THR A 38 17.95 11.54 15.04
CA THR A 38 16.57 11.45 14.58
C THR A 38 16.53 11.46 13.06
N ALA A 39 16.46 10.27 12.46
CA ALA A 39 15.97 10.15 11.10
C ALA A 39 14.52 10.59 11.19
N ALA A 40 14.28 11.87 10.87
CA ALA A 40 12.98 12.31 10.43
C ALA A 40 12.45 11.23 9.50
N ALA A 41 11.27 10.68 9.84
CA ALA A 41 10.57 9.67 9.05
C ALA A 41 10.75 10.01 7.57
N GLY A 42 11.53 9.18 6.86
CA GLY A 42 11.92 9.44 5.50
C GLY A 42 10.67 9.48 4.64
N SER A 43 10.28 10.68 4.21
CA SER A 43 9.25 10.89 3.21
C SER A 43 9.80 10.39 1.88
N MET A 44 9.72 9.08 1.65
CA MET A 44 9.68 8.49 0.31
C MET A 44 8.42 7.66 0.22
N THR A 45 7.34 8.43 0.08
CA THR A 45 5.98 8.02 -0.17
C THR A 45 5.84 7.56 -1.62
N ASP A 46 4.93 6.64 -1.86
CA ASP A 46 4.33 6.44 -3.17
C ASP A 46 4.16 7.79 -3.92
N GLN A 47 4.66 7.86 -5.16
CA GLN A 47 4.68 9.08 -5.99
C GLN A 47 3.28 9.59 -6.36
N THR A 48 2.23 8.82 -6.06
CA THR A 48 0.82 9.20 -6.28
C THR A 48 0.49 10.53 -5.62
N LEU A 49 0.83 10.72 -4.34
CA LEU A 49 0.53 11.98 -3.65
C LEU A 49 1.31 13.15 -4.23
N ASP A 50 2.60 12.95 -4.49
CA ASP A 50 3.47 13.98 -5.08
C ASP A 50 2.98 14.39 -6.47
N TYR A 51 2.58 13.42 -7.30
CA TYR A 51 2.02 13.68 -8.62
C TYR A 51 0.78 14.57 -8.52
N PHE A 52 -0.21 14.19 -7.72
CA PHE A 52 -1.45 14.95 -7.63
C PHE A 52 -1.27 16.29 -6.88
N LEU A 53 -0.33 16.39 -5.95
CA LEU A 53 0.03 17.65 -5.31
C LEU A 53 0.68 18.61 -6.32
N ASN A 54 1.63 18.13 -7.12
CA ASN A 54 2.29 18.94 -8.16
C ASN A 54 1.33 19.39 -9.26
N LYS A 55 0.27 18.63 -9.51
CA LYS A 55 -0.84 19.01 -10.41
C LYS A 55 -1.83 19.99 -9.78
N GLY A 56 -1.71 20.28 -8.48
CA GLY A 56 -2.66 21.11 -7.74
C GLY A 56 -4.01 20.44 -7.48
N ALA A 57 -4.11 19.12 -7.68
CA ALA A 57 -5.31 18.34 -7.38
C ALA A 57 -5.45 18.05 -5.88
N LEU A 58 -4.34 17.99 -5.14
CA LEU A 58 -4.30 17.90 -3.69
C LEU A 58 -3.79 19.21 -3.08
N LYS A 59 -4.16 19.47 -1.82
CA LYS A 59 -3.71 20.65 -1.05
C LYS A 59 -2.48 20.37 -0.18
N ASP A 60 -2.35 19.13 0.28
CA ASP A 60 -1.27 18.62 1.10
C ASP A 60 -1.09 17.11 0.84
N HIS A 61 -0.11 16.48 1.51
CA HIS A 61 0.15 15.03 1.43
C HIS A 61 -0.86 14.20 2.24
N ASN A 62 -2.15 14.44 2.04
CA ASN A 62 -3.23 13.69 2.68
C ASN A 62 -3.83 12.66 1.72
N ALA A 63 -3.49 11.39 1.92
CA ALA A 63 -3.97 10.27 1.11
C ALA A 63 -5.51 10.10 1.14
N ALA A 64 -6.17 10.63 2.16
CA ALA A 64 -7.63 10.66 2.24
C ALA A 64 -8.31 11.66 1.28
N ASP A 65 -7.54 12.47 0.56
CA ASP A 65 -8.06 13.39 -0.45
C ASP A 65 -7.92 12.86 -1.88
N VAL A 66 -7.24 11.72 -2.08
CA VAL A 66 -7.29 10.98 -3.35
C VAL A 66 -8.65 10.29 -3.47
N GLN A 67 -9.40 10.67 -4.51
CA GLN A 67 -10.69 10.09 -4.86
C GLN A 67 -10.55 9.03 -5.97
N TRP A 68 -11.47 8.06 -5.94
CA TRP A 68 -11.43 6.86 -6.77
C TRP A 68 -12.72 6.72 -7.57
N TYR A 69 -12.59 6.57 -8.88
CA TYR A 69 -13.67 6.07 -9.72
C TYR A 69 -13.58 4.55 -9.77
N HIS A 70 -14.59 3.86 -9.25
CA HIS A 70 -14.60 2.41 -9.14
C HIS A 70 -15.17 1.71 -10.37
N ALA A 71 -14.63 0.52 -10.67
CA ALA A 71 -15.18 -0.43 -11.63
C ALA A 71 -15.46 0.19 -13.01
N ALA A 72 -14.47 0.87 -13.58
CA ALA A 72 -14.54 1.46 -14.92
C ALA A 72 -14.45 0.39 -16.04
N ASN A 73 -15.34 -0.59 -15.98
CA ASN A 73 -15.26 -1.87 -16.70
C ASN A 73 -16.00 -1.90 -18.05
N SER A 74 -16.45 -0.76 -18.56
CA SER A 74 -17.14 -0.65 -19.86
C SER A 74 -16.76 0.64 -20.58
N LYS A 75 -17.06 0.74 -21.88
CA LYS A 75 -16.82 1.97 -22.67
C LYS A 75 -17.50 3.19 -22.07
N ASP A 76 -18.76 3.03 -21.65
CA ASP A 76 -19.52 4.10 -21.02
C ASP A 76 -18.87 4.51 -19.70
N LYS A 77 -18.46 3.53 -18.88
CA LYS A 77 -17.88 3.79 -17.57
C LYS A 77 -16.52 4.45 -17.62
N ILE A 78 -15.64 4.05 -18.54
CA ILE A 78 -14.37 4.76 -18.71
C ILE A 78 -14.57 6.17 -19.28
N THR A 79 -15.55 6.37 -20.15
CA THR A 79 -15.90 7.72 -20.65
C THR A 79 -16.38 8.63 -19.52
N GLU A 80 -17.22 8.09 -18.62
CA GLU A 80 -17.67 8.77 -17.40
C GLU A 80 -16.49 9.09 -16.46
N ALA A 81 -15.64 8.10 -16.18
CA ALA A 81 -14.49 8.23 -15.28
C ALA A 81 -13.47 9.29 -15.73
N LEU A 82 -13.30 9.45 -17.06
CA LEU A 82 -12.40 10.46 -17.63
C LEU A 82 -12.92 11.89 -17.43
N GLN A 83 -14.23 12.07 -17.27
CA GLN A 83 -14.89 13.36 -17.04
C GLN A 83 -15.14 13.65 -15.55
N ASP A 84 -15.14 12.61 -14.71
CA ASP A 84 -15.35 12.69 -13.27
C ASP A 84 -14.25 13.50 -12.55
N SER A 85 -14.47 13.94 -11.30
CA SER A 85 -13.46 14.66 -10.53
C SER A 85 -12.42 13.77 -9.83
N SER A 86 -12.62 12.45 -9.81
CA SER A 86 -11.72 11.50 -9.11
C SER A 86 -10.30 11.51 -9.66
N GLN A 87 -9.29 11.33 -8.81
CA GLN A 87 -7.89 11.33 -9.23
C GLN A 87 -7.48 9.99 -9.85
N MET A 88 -7.97 8.90 -9.28
CA MET A 88 -7.65 7.53 -9.68
C MET A 88 -8.85 6.88 -10.37
N ILE A 89 -8.59 6.11 -11.42
CA ILE A 89 -9.58 5.23 -12.06
C ILE A 89 -9.18 3.78 -11.80
N GLU A 90 -10.06 3.05 -11.15
CA GLU A 90 -9.91 1.62 -10.92
C GLU A 90 -10.74 0.83 -11.95
N ALA A 91 -10.16 -0.25 -12.46
CA ALA A 91 -10.83 -1.18 -13.35
C ALA A 91 -10.33 -2.61 -13.14
N ASP A 92 -11.26 -3.55 -13.22
CA ASP A 92 -11.03 -4.97 -13.03
C ASP A 92 -10.55 -5.62 -14.32
N VAL A 93 -9.53 -6.48 -14.23
CA VAL A 93 -8.90 -7.12 -15.40
C VAL A 93 -9.02 -8.63 -15.29
N LEU A 94 -9.62 -9.24 -16.31
CA LEU A 94 -9.62 -10.69 -16.49
C LEU A 94 -9.42 -11.09 -17.96
N LEU A 95 -9.10 -12.36 -18.18
CA LEU A 95 -9.00 -12.91 -19.52
C LEU A 95 -10.40 -13.26 -20.04
N ARG A 96 -10.74 -12.77 -21.24
CA ARG A 96 -12.06 -13.01 -21.86
C ARG A 96 -12.40 -14.50 -21.89
N GLY A 97 -13.61 -14.85 -21.46
CA GLY A 97 -14.10 -16.23 -21.37
C GLY A 97 -14.40 -16.91 -22.72
N ARG A 98 -14.23 -16.19 -23.84
CA ARG A 98 -14.49 -16.66 -25.21
C ARG A 98 -13.43 -16.14 -26.18
N ASP A 99 -13.38 -16.71 -27.38
CA ASP A 99 -12.48 -16.23 -28.42
C ASP A 99 -12.90 -14.84 -28.95
N PRO A 100 -11.93 -13.92 -29.18
CA PRO A 100 -10.50 -14.07 -28.88
C PRO A 100 -10.23 -13.99 -27.36
N ARG A 101 -9.41 -14.90 -26.83
CA ARG A 101 -8.92 -14.84 -25.45
C ARG A 101 -7.93 -13.69 -25.30
N GLU A 102 -8.40 -12.56 -24.77
CA GLU A 102 -7.61 -11.35 -24.56
C GLU A 102 -7.99 -10.67 -23.22
N PRO A 103 -7.13 -9.84 -22.63
CA PRO A 103 -7.47 -9.08 -21.43
C PRO A 103 -8.58 -8.06 -21.68
N ILE A 104 -9.59 -8.07 -20.83
CA ILE A 104 -10.76 -7.19 -20.88
C ILE A 104 -11.01 -6.55 -19.53
N MET A 105 -11.76 -5.45 -19.53
CA MET A 105 -12.18 -4.81 -18.28
C MET A 105 -13.48 -5.45 -17.79
N ALA A 106 -13.42 -6.31 -16.78
CA ALA A 106 -14.58 -7.03 -16.26
C ALA A 106 -14.31 -7.59 -14.85
N HIS A 107 -15.38 -7.68 -14.06
CA HIS A 107 -15.39 -8.30 -12.73
C HIS A 107 -16.34 -9.51 -12.71
N PRO A 108 -15.96 -10.66 -12.14
CA PRO A 108 -16.88 -11.79 -11.98
C PRO A 108 -18.19 -11.40 -11.28
N PRO A 109 -19.36 -11.92 -11.70
CA PRO A 109 -19.53 -13.07 -12.59
C PRO A 109 -19.44 -12.75 -14.08
N ASP A 110 -19.28 -11.48 -14.47
CA ASP A 110 -19.11 -11.12 -15.87
C ASP A 110 -17.74 -11.61 -16.37
N ASN A 111 -17.75 -12.34 -17.48
CA ASN A 111 -16.56 -12.90 -18.11
C ASN A 111 -16.32 -12.34 -19.53
N ASP A 112 -17.05 -11.28 -19.86
CA ASP A 112 -17.01 -10.57 -21.13
C ASP A 112 -17.25 -9.08 -20.91
N SER A 113 -16.73 -8.24 -21.81
CA SER A 113 -16.92 -6.78 -21.76
C SER A 113 -16.87 -6.18 -23.16
N ASP A 114 -17.51 -5.02 -23.31
CA ASP A 114 -17.53 -4.23 -24.53
C ASP A 114 -16.22 -3.45 -24.77
N ILE A 115 -15.29 -3.49 -23.82
CA ILE A 115 -13.97 -2.86 -23.89
C ILE A 115 -12.84 -3.84 -23.53
N THR A 116 -11.80 -3.84 -24.37
CA THR A 116 -10.54 -4.56 -24.08
C THR A 116 -9.65 -3.71 -23.18
N LEU A 117 -8.71 -4.32 -22.46
CA LEU A 117 -7.69 -3.57 -21.74
C LEU A 117 -6.88 -2.67 -22.69
N ARG A 118 -6.61 -3.12 -23.91
CA ARG A 118 -5.88 -2.34 -24.93
C ARG A 118 -6.61 -1.04 -25.25
N ASP A 119 -7.91 -1.13 -25.55
CA ASP A 119 -8.71 0.04 -25.90
C ASP A 119 -8.89 0.96 -24.69
N TRP A 120 -9.09 0.39 -23.50
CA TRP A 120 -9.18 1.15 -22.26
C TRP A 120 -7.88 1.93 -21.97
N LEU A 121 -6.72 1.28 -22.13
CA LEU A 121 -5.41 1.93 -22.00
C LEU A 121 -5.25 3.09 -22.99
N ALA A 122 -5.69 2.90 -24.24
CA ALA A 122 -5.64 3.94 -25.27
C ALA A 122 -6.54 5.16 -24.93
N MET A 123 -7.57 4.98 -24.10
CA MET A 123 -8.40 6.09 -23.62
C MET A 123 -7.71 6.85 -22.47
N VAL A 124 -7.14 6.14 -21.49
CA VAL A 124 -6.55 6.79 -20.30
C VAL A 124 -5.23 7.51 -20.54
N VAL A 125 -4.42 7.12 -21.53
CA VAL A 125 -3.13 7.79 -21.87
C VAL A 125 -3.30 9.28 -22.18
N ASN A 126 -4.48 9.70 -22.61
CA ASN A 126 -4.76 11.10 -22.92
C ASN A 126 -5.18 11.92 -21.68
N SER A 127 -5.33 11.29 -20.53
CA SER A 127 -5.79 11.91 -19.29
C SER A 127 -4.63 12.21 -18.33
N GLU A 128 -4.93 12.97 -17.26
CA GLU A 128 -4.01 13.18 -16.13
C GLU A 128 -4.33 12.27 -14.93
N LYS A 129 -5.25 11.31 -15.11
CA LYS A 129 -5.69 10.38 -14.08
C LYS A 129 -4.60 9.37 -13.77
N GLY A 130 -4.53 8.95 -12.51
CA GLY A 130 -3.85 7.70 -12.18
C GLY A 130 -4.78 6.50 -12.45
N ILE A 131 -4.19 5.32 -12.59
CA ILE A 131 -4.94 4.10 -12.88
C ILE A 131 -4.61 3.01 -11.86
N LYS A 132 -5.61 2.19 -11.52
CA LYS A 132 -5.46 0.98 -10.72
C LYS A 132 -6.05 -0.20 -11.48
N LEU A 133 -5.21 -1.15 -11.89
CA LEU A 133 -5.62 -2.35 -12.60
C LEU A 133 -5.79 -3.50 -11.60
N ASP A 134 -7.03 -3.92 -11.37
CA ASP A 134 -7.39 -4.96 -10.41
C ASP A 134 -7.53 -6.34 -11.06
N PHE A 135 -6.48 -7.15 -10.97
CA PHE A 135 -6.44 -8.46 -11.61
C PHE A 135 -7.32 -9.48 -10.89
N LYS A 136 -8.32 -10.00 -11.61
CA LYS A 136 -9.22 -11.08 -11.17
C LYS A 136 -8.85 -12.45 -11.73
N SER A 137 -7.88 -12.52 -12.64
CA SER A 137 -7.38 -13.78 -13.20
C SER A 137 -5.88 -13.72 -13.45
N LEU A 138 -5.16 -14.76 -13.01
CA LEU A 138 -3.72 -14.87 -13.23
C LEU A 138 -3.36 -14.98 -14.72
N GLU A 139 -4.23 -15.61 -15.52
CA GLU A 139 -4.03 -15.81 -16.96
C GLU A 139 -3.93 -14.48 -17.74
N ALA A 140 -4.57 -13.41 -17.26
CA ALA A 140 -4.53 -12.11 -17.91
C ALA A 140 -3.23 -11.34 -17.62
N VAL A 141 -2.54 -11.62 -16.52
CA VAL A 141 -1.46 -10.78 -15.98
C VAL A 141 -0.34 -10.57 -17.01
N GLY A 142 0.13 -11.64 -17.64
CA GLY A 142 1.27 -11.57 -18.58
C GLY A 142 1.00 -10.66 -19.78
N GLU A 143 -0.13 -10.85 -20.46
CA GLU A 143 -0.50 -10.03 -21.62
C GLU A 143 -0.86 -8.60 -21.20
N SER A 144 -1.58 -8.43 -20.09
CA SER A 144 -1.94 -7.10 -19.58
C SER A 144 -0.72 -6.26 -19.24
N MET A 145 0.28 -6.83 -18.56
CA MET A 145 1.52 -6.13 -18.28
C MET A 145 2.31 -5.82 -19.56
N ALA A 146 2.21 -6.65 -20.61
CA ALA A 146 2.80 -6.34 -21.91
C ALA A 146 2.06 -5.25 -22.69
N LEU A 147 0.74 -5.12 -22.52
CA LEU A 147 -0.04 -4.02 -23.09
C LEU A 147 0.24 -2.70 -22.35
N LEU A 148 0.28 -2.74 -21.02
CA LEU A 148 0.62 -1.60 -20.18
C LEU A 148 2.01 -1.04 -20.51
N ASP A 149 3.01 -1.91 -20.63
CA ASP A 149 4.39 -1.53 -20.93
C ASP A 149 4.51 -0.73 -22.25
N LYS A 150 3.70 -1.06 -23.27
CA LYS A 150 3.70 -0.34 -24.56
C LYS A 150 3.21 1.10 -24.48
N VAL A 151 2.41 1.41 -23.46
CA VAL A 151 1.81 2.75 -23.27
C VAL A 151 2.35 3.46 -22.04
N ARG A 152 3.23 2.83 -21.27
CA ARG A 152 3.71 3.29 -19.97
C ARG A 152 4.28 4.70 -20.02
N ASP A 153 5.14 4.98 -21.00
CA ASP A 153 5.74 6.31 -21.19
C ASP A 153 4.74 7.41 -21.61
N GLN A 154 3.54 7.03 -22.03
CA GLN A 154 2.47 7.95 -22.41
C GLN A 154 1.51 8.23 -21.25
N LEU A 155 1.47 7.34 -20.24
CA LEU A 155 0.68 7.55 -19.03
C LEU A 155 1.30 8.70 -18.23
N LYS A 156 0.47 9.69 -17.90
CA LYS A 156 0.91 10.85 -17.11
C LYS A 156 0.82 10.60 -15.61
N GLY A 157 -0.23 9.91 -15.18
CA GLY A 157 -0.53 9.65 -13.78
C GLY A 157 0.10 8.35 -13.25
N PRO A 158 -0.01 8.14 -11.93
CA PRO A 158 0.52 6.95 -11.27
C PRO A 158 -0.21 5.68 -11.70
N VAL A 159 0.50 4.56 -11.68
CA VAL A 159 -0.02 3.24 -12.05
C VAL A 159 0.04 2.31 -10.84
N TRP A 160 -1.11 1.71 -10.53
CA TRP A 160 -1.28 0.78 -9.43
C TRP A 160 -1.66 -0.59 -9.97
N ILE A 161 -0.99 -1.63 -9.50
CA ILE A 161 -1.23 -3.01 -9.89
C ILE A 161 -1.82 -3.75 -8.69
N ASN A 162 -3.10 -4.10 -8.79
CA ASN A 162 -3.87 -4.69 -7.70
C ASN A 162 -4.14 -6.18 -7.91
N ALA A 163 -4.06 -6.96 -6.84
CA ALA A 163 -4.59 -8.32 -6.79
C ALA A 163 -4.80 -8.79 -5.36
N ASP A 164 -5.81 -9.63 -5.16
CA ASP A 164 -5.96 -10.44 -3.95
C ASP A 164 -5.10 -11.71 -4.07
N ILE A 165 -3.98 -11.75 -3.36
CA ILE A 165 -2.96 -12.79 -3.48
C ILE A 165 -2.87 -13.72 -2.26
N LEU A 166 -3.62 -13.42 -1.20
CA LEU A 166 -3.68 -14.23 0.02
C LEU A 166 -5.14 -14.42 0.49
N PRO A 167 -5.45 -15.51 1.21
CA PRO A 167 -6.76 -15.68 1.83
C PRO A 167 -6.91 -14.75 3.05
N GLY A 168 -8.03 -14.04 3.15
CA GLY A 168 -8.33 -13.12 4.24
C GLY A 168 -9.58 -13.50 5.03
N PRO A 169 -10.00 -12.65 5.97
CA PRO A 169 -11.13 -12.94 6.83
C PRO A 169 -12.43 -13.07 6.03
N GLY A 170 -13.16 -14.16 6.25
CA GLY A 170 -14.42 -14.47 5.57
C GLY A 170 -14.30 -14.70 4.05
N GLY A 171 -13.10 -14.64 3.48
CA GLY A 171 -12.90 -14.77 2.03
C GLY A 171 -13.26 -16.16 1.53
N MET A 172 -14.17 -16.23 0.56
CA MET A 172 -14.56 -17.48 -0.11
C MET A 172 -13.95 -17.64 -1.50
N ALA A 173 -13.49 -16.54 -2.10
CA ALA A 173 -12.80 -16.58 -3.38
C ALA A 173 -11.39 -17.17 -3.23
N THR A 174 -10.96 -17.92 -4.24
CA THR A 174 -9.57 -18.38 -4.33
C THR A 174 -8.68 -17.18 -4.69
N PRO A 175 -7.67 -16.84 -3.87
CA PRO A 175 -6.72 -15.79 -4.21
C PRO A 175 -5.89 -16.19 -5.43
N LEU A 176 -5.33 -15.19 -6.12
CA LEU A 176 -4.31 -15.44 -7.13
C LEU A 176 -3.04 -16.00 -6.47
N ASP A 177 -2.32 -16.87 -7.17
CA ASP A 177 -1.04 -17.37 -6.68
C ASP A 177 -0.04 -16.21 -6.53
N ALA A 178 0.35 -15.93 -5.28
CA ALA A 178 1.20 -14.79 -4.94
C ALA A 178 2.55 -14.82 -5.68
N GLN A 179 3.18 -16.00 -5.76
CA GLN A 179 4.49 -16.13 -6.37
C GLN A 179 4.43 -15.92 -7.88
N ALA A 180 3.48 -16.56 -8.57
CA ALA A 180 3.29 -16.42 -10.01
C ALA A 180 2.88 -14.99 -10.39
N PHE A 181 1.99 -14.36 -9.61
CA PHE A 181 1.60 -12.97 -9.81
C PHE A 181 2.81 -12.04 -9.71
N LEU A 182 3.54 -12.10 -8.59
CA LEU A 182 4.68 -11.22 -8.34
C LEU A 182 5.84 -11.46 -9.32
N GLN A 183 6.11 -12.71 -9.71
CA GLN A 183 7.12 -12.99 -10.73
C GLN A 183 6.78 -12.35 -12.07
N THR A 184 5.49 -12.33 -12.44
CA THR A 184 5.04 -11.75 -13.70
C THR A 184 5.05 -10.22 -13.65
N VAL A 185 4.66 -9.63 -12.52
CA VAL A 185 4.56 -8.17 -12.35
C VAL A 185 5.93 -7.52 -12.09
N ALA A 186 6.78 -8.13 -11.25
CA ALA A 186 8.02 -7.51 -10.76
C ALA A 186 9.00 -7.13 -11.88
N MET A 187 8.97 -7.82 -13.02
CA MET A 187 9.80 -7.49 -14.18
C MET A 187 9.41 -6.17 -14.89
N LYS A 188 8.18 -5.68 -14.68
CA LYS A 188 7.60 -4.59 -15.48
C LYS A 188 6.95 -3.49 -14.64
N ALA A 189 7.07 -3.58 -13.32
CA ALA A 189 6.42 -2.69 -12.35
C ALA A 189 7.41 -1.74 -11.66
N GLU A 190 8.51 -1.38 -12.33
CA GLU A 190 9.40 -0.34 -11.83
C GLU A 190 8.64 1.00 -11.85
N GLY A 191 8.53 1.63 -10.67
CA GLY A 191 7.77 2.87 -10.48
C GLY A 191 6.27 2.68 -10.18
N ASP A 192 5.73 1.46 -10.25
CA ASP A 192 4.33 1.18 -9.92
C ASP A 192 4.12 0.99 -8.42
N VAL A 193 2.90 1.25 -7.96
CA VAL A 193 2.43 0.83 -6.63
C VAL A 193 1.83 -0.56 -6.73
N LEU A 194 2.27 -1.47 -5.87
CA LEU A 194 1.65 -2.79 -5.75
C LEU A 194 0.55 -2.73 -4.69
N SER A 195 -0.70 -2.99 -5.10
CA SER A 195 -1.86 -3.04 -4.22
C SER A 195 -2.20 -4.50 -3.92
N LEU A 196 -1.61 -5.05 -2.86
CA LEU A 196 -1.59 -6.49 -2.60
C LEU A 196 -2.55 -6.84 -1.47
N GLY A 197 -3.66 -7.48 -1.84
CA GLY A 197 -4.81 -7.70 -0.98
C GLY A 197 -4.97 -9.14 -0.49
N TRP A 198 -6.03 -9.29 0.29
CA TRP A 198 -6.56 -10.58 0.67
C TRP A 198 -7.97 -10.75 0.13
N THR A 199 -8.35 -11.98 -0.25
CA THR A 199 -9.76 -12.27 -0.49
C THR A 199 -10.54 -12.11 0.82
N THR A 200 -11.64 -11.35 0.80
CA THR A 200 -12.41 -11.05 2.01
C THR A 200 -13.89 -11.30 1.83
N GLY A 201 -14.55 -11.70 2.91
CA GLY A 201 -16.00 -11.81 2.98
C GLY A 201 -16.55 -10.99 4.14
N TRP A 202 -17.75 -10.48 3.97
CA TRP A 202 -18.49 -9.84 5.04
C TRP A 202 -19.96 -10.26 4.94
N SER A 203 -20.61 -10.44 6.08
CA SER A 203 -22.04 -10.75 6.13
C SER A 203 -22.72 -10.04 7.30
N PRO A 204 -23.94 -9.51 7.11
CA PRO A 204 -24.67 -8.90 8.20
C PRO A 204 -25.05 -9.96 9.25
N ASN A 205 -25.07 -9.55 10.52
CA ASN A 205 -25.50 -10.38 11.65
C ASN A 205 -24.67 -11.66 11.89
N THR A 206 -23.46 -11.74 11.35
CA THR A 206 -22.48 -12.78 11.68
C THR A 206 -21.30 -12.17 12.43
N ASP A 207 -20.54 -13.00 13.13
CA ASP A 207 -19.23 -12.60 13.59
C ASP A 207 -18.32 -12.42 12.36
N ASN A 208 -17.78 -11.21 12.19
CA ASN A 208 -16.91 -10.86 11.08
C ASN A 208 -15.50 -10.68 11.67
N PRO A 209 -14.68 -11.75 11.71
CA PRO A 209 -13.35 -11.65 12.28
C PRO A 209 -12.52 -10.64 11.48
N GLY A 210 -11.68 -9.89 12.20
CA GLY A 210 -10.67 -9.05 11.55
C GLY A 210 -9.53 -9.89 10.96
N TYR A 211 -8.56 -9.18 10.39
CA TYR A 211 -7.27 -9.70 9.96
C TYR A 211 -6.46 -10.20 11.16
N SER A 212 -6.03 -11.46 11.10
CA SER A 212 -5.25 -12.11 12.16
C SER A 212 -3.76 -11.77 12.07
N TRP A 213 -3.00 -12.15 13.11
CA TRP A 213 -1.54 -12.02 13.10
C TRP A 213 -0.90 -12.84 11.99
N GLU A 214 -1.36 -14.06 11.78
CA GLU A 214 -0.87 -14.94 10.73
C GLU A 214 -1.08 -14.31 9.35
N MET A 215 -2.24 -13.67 9.11
CA MET A 215 -2.55 -13.02 7.83
C MET A 215 -1.60 -11.87 7.52
N VAL A 216 -1.35 -10.96 8.49
CA VAL A 216 -0.45 -9.82 8.26
C VAL A 216 1.02 -10.23 8.19
N GLN A 217 1.43 -11.27 8.93
CA GLN A 217 2.79 -11.81 8.87
C GLN A 217 3.06 -12.54 7.54
N GLN A 218 2.08 -13.26 7.00
CA GLN A 218 2.19 -13.86 5.67
C GLN A 218 2.34 -12.79 4.58
N MET A 219 1.52 -11.72 4.65
CA MET A 219 1.64 -10.61 3.70
C MET A 219 2.99 -9.90 3.80
N GLU A 220 3.49 -9.64 5.02
CA GLU A 220 4.84 -9.12 5.24
C GLU A 220 5.90 -10.00 4.60
N ALA A 221 5.83 -11.32 4.81
CA ALA A 221 6.80 -12.27 4.30
C ALA A 221 6.87 -12.28 2.76
N VAL A 222 5.72 -12.07 2.11
CA VAL A 222 5.61 -11.90 0.65
C VAL A 222 6.21 -10.57 0.20
N CYS A 223 5.97 -9.49 0.93
CA CYS A 223 6.28 -8.13 0.49
C CYS A 223 7.69 -7.62 0.86
N LYS A 224 8.33 -8.19 1.87
CA LYS A 224 9.56 -7.65 2.47
C LYS A 224 10.72 -7.43 1.50
N ASN A 225 10.81 -8.26 0.46
CA ASN A 225 11.89 -8.21 -0.54
C ASN A 225 11.49 -7.41 -1.80
N LEU A 226 10.24 -6.94 -1.89
CA LEU A 226 9.82 -6.05 -2.96
C LEU A 226 10.51 -4.70 -2.81
N THR A 227 10.73 -3.99 -3.91
CA THR A 227 11.33 -2.64 -3.91
C THR A 227 10.28 -1.55 -4.15
N GLN A 228 9.15 -1.92 -4.75
CA GLN A 228 8.02 -1.05 -5.08
C GLN A 228 7.34 -0.51 -3.81
N PRO A 229 6.69 0.66 -3.84
CA PRO A 229 5.68 1.01 -2.85
C PRO A 229 4.59 -0.07 -2.81
N VAL A 230 4.11 -0.40 -1.61
CA VAL A 230 3.07 -1.41 -1.42
C VAL A 230 1.93 -0.81 -0.62
N THR A 231 0.72 -0.90 -1.14
CA THR A 231 -0.49 -0.62 -0.37
C THR A 231 -1.25 -1.92 -0.10
N PHE A 232 -1.82 -2.05 1.08
CA PHE A 232 -2.65 -3.20 1.43
C PHE A 232 -4.13 -2.78 1.37
N PRO A 233 -4.89 -3.21 0.36
CA PRO A 233 -6.33 -2.98 0.32
C PRO A 233 -7.01 -3.80 1.40
N VAL A 234 -7.69 -3.11 2.32
CA VAL A 234 -8.32 -3.70 3.51
C VAL A 234 -9.79 -3.28 3.60
N ARG A 235 -10.68 -4.25 3.81
CA ARG A 235 -12.12 -4.00 3.88
C ARG A 235 -12.47 -3.30 5.19
N ALA A 236 -13.06 -2.11 5.09
CA ALA A 236 -13.35 -1.21 6.20
C ALA A 236 -14.17 -1.88 7.32
N ALA A 237 -15.12 -2.74 6.95
CA ALA A 237 -16.00 -3.44 7.89
C ALA A 237 -15.25 -4.42 8.82
N LEU A 238 -14.03 -4.84 8.46
CA LEU A 238 -13.22 -5.82 9.21
C LEU A 238 -12.14 -5.17 10.08
N LEU A 239 -11.91 -3.86 9.92
CA LEU A 239 -10.85 -3.12 10.61
C LEU A 239 -10.97 -2.98 12.13
N PRO A 240 -12.16 -2.92 12.77
CA PRO A 240 -12.25 -2.63 14.20
C PRO A 240 -11.43 -3.58 15.09
N GLN A 241 -11.19 -4.81 14.62
CA GLN A 241 -10.50 -5.86 15.38
C GLN A 241 -9.01 -5.99 15.03
N SER A 242 -8.50 -5.18 14.09
CA SER A 242 -7.20 -5.43 13.43
C SER A 242 -6.19 -4.28 13.53
N PHE A 243 -6.46 -3.30 14.38
CA PHE A 243 -5.61 -2.11 14.44
C PHE A 243 -4.16 -2.44 14.79
N VAL A 244 -3.91 -3.29 15.80
CA VAL A 244 -2.55 -3.63 16.25
C VAL A 244 -1.79 -4.41 15.17
N GLN A 245 -2.48 -5.28 14.44
CA GLN A 245 -1.93 -6.06 13.33
C GLN A 245 -1.49 -5.14 12.18
N PHE A 246 -2.32 -4.18 11.80
CA PHE A 246 -1.97 -3.22 10.76
C PHE A 246 -0.95 -2.17 11.22
N GLN A 247 -0.97 -1.80 12.49
CA GLN A 247 0.06 -0.96 13.08
C GLN A 247 1.43 -1.64 12.98
N TRP A 248 1.50 -2.92 13.35
CA TRP A 248 2.71 -3.71 13.19
C TRP A 248 3.12 -3.83 11.72
N LEU A 249 2.20 -4.16 10.81
CA LEU A 249 2.50 -4.32 9.38
C LEU A 249 3.09 -3.02 8.80
N LEU A 250 2.48 -1.88 9.07
CA LEU A 250 2.97 -0.58 8.62
C LEU A 250 4.30 -0.16 9.29
N GLN A 251 4.71 -0.75 10.41
CA GLN A 251 6.03 -0.50 11.00
C GLN A 251 7.16 -1.25 10.29
N GLN A 252 6.86 -2.26 9.47
CA GLN A 252 7.89 -3.09 8.83
C GLN A 252 8.60 -2.38 7.68
N SER A 253 7.96 -1.37 7.08
CA SER A 253 8.51 -0.60 5.96
C SER A 253 7.81 0.75 5.83
N ASP A 254 8.56 1.78 5.49
CA ASP A 254 8.05 3.12 5.14
C ASP A 254 7.29 3.12 3.80
N ARG A 255 7.62 2.18 2.90
CA ARG A 255 6.93 1.93 1.63
C ARG A 255 5.50 1.41 1.77
N TYR A 256 5.11 0.99 2.97
CA TYR A 256 3.81 0.36 3.20
C TYR A 256 2.73 1.39 3.50
N THR A 257 1.57 1.24 2.87
CA THR A 257 0.36 2.03 3.13
C THR A 257 -0.86 1.11 3.25
N LEU A 258 -2.00 1.63 3.71
CA LEU A 258 -3.29 0.95 3.61
C LEU A 258 -4.18 1.66 2.61
N THR A 259 -4.98 0.89 1.88
CA THR A 259 -6.14 1.39 1.13
C THR A 259 -7.39 0.82 1.77
N ILE A 260 -8.09 1.63 2.56
CA ILE A 260 -9.31 1.20 3.25
C ILE A 260 -10.48 1.31 2.28
N TRP A 261 -11.07 0.18 1.89
CA TRP A 261 -12.14 0.12 0.90
C TRP A 261 -13.44 -0.44 1.47
N THR A 262 -14.55 -0.21 0.77
CA THR A 262 -15.88 -0.68 1.18
C THR A 262 -16.61 -1.34 0.00
N GLY A 263 -17.30 -2.46 0.24
CA GLY A 263 -18.21 -3.05 -0.73
C GLY A 263 -19.55 -2.31 -0.76
N GLN A 264 -20.28 -2.40 -1.88
CA GLN A 264 -21.61 -1.77 -2.01
C GLN A 264 -22.62 -2.26 -0.95
N SER A 265 -22.48 -3.51 -0.49
CA SER A 265 -23.35 -4.13 0.51
C SER A 265 -22.81 -4.03 1.94
N ASP A 266 -21.62 -3.46 2.14
CA ASP A 266 -20.97 -3.45 3.45
C ASP A 266 -21.66 -2.44 4.37
N VAL A 267 -21.96 -2.86 5.60
CA VAL A 267 -22.41 -1.93 6.65
C VAL A 267 -21.18 -1.42 7.41
N LEU A 268 -20.86 -0.14 7.17
CA LEU A 268 -19.72 0.53 7.80
C LEU A 268 -20.16 1.52 8.86
N ASN A 269 -19.66 1.33 10.08
CA ASN A 269 -19.62 2.37 11.10
C ASN A 269 -18.33 3.20 10.93
N VAL A 270 -18.43 4.35 10.25
CA VAL A 270 -17.27 5.18 9.86
C VAL A 270 -16.48 5.73 11.06
N GLU A 271 -17.11 5.81 12.24
CA GLU A 271 -16.48 6.19 13.50
C GLU A 271 -15.32 5.25 13.86
N ASN A 272 -15.39 3.98 13.45
CA ASN A 272 -14.30 3.01 13.65
C ASN A 272 -13.02 3.37 12.88
N LEU A 273 -13.13 4.20 11.84
CA LEU A 273 -11.97 4.64 11.04
C LEU A 273 -11.20 5.78 11.71
N LEU A 274 -11.77 6.47 12.71
CA LEU A 274 -11.11 7.57 13.41
C LEU A 274 -9.81 7.11 14.09
N HIS A 275 -9.81 5.90 14.65
CA HIS A 275 -8.63 5.37 15.32
C HIS A 275 -7.45 5.23 14.34
N TYR A 276 -7.70 4.74 13.13
CA TYR A 276 -6.69 4.68 12.06
C TYR A 276 -6.25 6.09 11.64
N ARG A 277 -7.21 6.99 11.42
CA ARG A 277 -6.92 8.38 11.01
C ARG A 277 -6.07 9.15 12.01
N GLN A 278 -6.24 8.89 13.30
CA GLN A 278 -5.57 9.62 14.38
C GLN A 278 -4.18 9.06 14.71
N ASN A 279 -3.92 7.78 14.41
CA ASN A 279 -2.70 7.09 14.82
C ASN A 279 -1.75 6.77 13.67
N PHE A 280 -2.16 6.94 12.42
CA PHE A 280 -1.30 6.85 11.24
C PHE A 280 -1.13 8.21 10.58
N SER A 281 0.04 8.40 9.95
CA SER A 281 0.28 9.59 9.14
C SER A 281 -0.76 9.70 8.02
N LYS A 282 -1.19 10.93 7.73
CA LYS A 282 -2.18 11.23 6.70
C LYS A 282 -1.78 10.75 5.31
N SER A 283 -0.48 10.62 5.05
CA SER A 283 0.06 10.13 3.77
C SER A 283 0.05 8.61 3.63
N ARG A 284 -0.28 7.86 4.70
CA ARG A 284 -0.17 6.38 4.72
C ARG A 284 -1.49 5.64 4.61
N ILE A 285 -2.63 6.33 4.63
CA ILE A 285 -3.95 5.71 4.61
C ILE A 285 -4.81 6.34 3.52
N TYR A 286 -4.99 5.61 2.43
CA TYR A 286 -5.95 5.90 1.38
C TYR A 286 -7.34 5.39 1.79
N TYR A 287 -8.38 6.06 1.29
CA TYR A 287 -9.77 5.70 1.57
C TYR A 287 -10.55 5.62 0.27
N ASP A 288 -10.98 4.39 -0.03
CA ASP A 288 -11.73 3.99 -1.21
C ASP A 288 -13.16 3.64 -0.81
N LEU A 289 -13.87 4.66 -0.31
CA LEU A 289 -15.19 4.54 0.34
C LEU A 289 -16.28 5.16 -0.53
N LEU A 290 -17.51 4.68 -0.38
CA LEU A 290 -18.70 5.33 -0.96
C LEU A 290 -18.77 6.80 -0.51
N GLU A 291 -19.22 7.67 -1.42
CA GLU A 291 -19.23 9.13 -1.21
C GLU A 291 -19.94 9.55 0.08
N ASN A 292 -21.09 8.93 0.40
CA ASN A 292 -21.83 9.19 1.62
C ASN A 292 -21.05 8.77 2.89
N GLN A 293 -20.32 7.66 2.84
CA GLN A 293 -19.49 7.18 3.94
C GLN A 293 -18.29 8.12 4.14
N MET A 294 -17.60 8.50 3.06
CA MET A 294 -16.48 9.44 3.12
C MET A 294 -16.90 10.82 3.63
N THR A 295 -18.05 11.33 3.16
CA THR A 295 -18.61 12.62 3.62
C THR A 295 -18.92 12.57 5.12
N LYS A 296 -19.60 11.50 5.59
CA LYS A 296 -19.86 11.31 7.01
C LYS A 296 -18.55 11.24 7.79
N PHE A 297 -17.57 10.46 7.32
CA PHE A 297 -16.28 10.28 7.97
C PHE A 297 -15.52 11.61 8.15
N LYS A 298 -15.42 12.41 7.08
CA LYS A 298 -14.76 13.74 7.11
C LYS A 298 -15.47 14.73 8.05
N SER A 299 -16.76 14.55 8.31
CA SER A 299 -17.54 15.41 9.22
C SER A 299 -17.37 15.08 10.71
N LEU A 300 -16.76 13.92 11.04
CA LEU A 300 -16.65 13.48 12.43
C LEU A 300 -15.70 14.37 13.25
N PRO A 301 -16.06 14.67 14.52
CA PRO A 301 -15.12 15.25 15.47
C PRO A 301 -13.89 14.36 15.61
N GLY A 302 -12.71 14.94 15.43
CA GLY A 302 -11.44 14.20 15.51
C GLY A 302 -10.89 13.69 14.18
N TYR A 303 -11.56 13.91 13.04
CA TYR A 303 -11.00 13.62 11.72
C TYR A 303 -9.76 14.49 11.40
N THR A 304 -9.80 15.77 11.78
CA THR A 304 -8.73 16.75 11.53
C THR A 304 -7.66 16.81 12.62
N MET A 305 -7.86 16.12 13.76
CA MET A 305 -6.93 16.12 14.90
C MET A 305 -5.66 15.27 14.68
N SER A 306 -5.52 14.65 13.51
CA SER A 306 -4.33 13.90 13.11
C SER A 306 -3.09 14.80 13.03
N GLN A 307 -1.99 14.34 13.64
CA GLN A 307 -0.65 14.96 13.60
C GLN A 307 -0.10 15.04 12.17
#